data_AF-A0A821S5N4-F1
#
_entry.id   AF-A0A821S5N4-F1
#
_cell.length_a   1.000
_cell.length_b   1.000
_cell.length_c   1.000
_cell.angle_alpha   90.00
_cell.angle_beta   90.00
_cell.angle_gamma   90.00
#
_symmetry.space_group_name_H-M   'P 1'
#
loop_
_entity.id
_entity.type
_entity.pdbx_description
1 polymer ?
#
loop_
_entity_poly.entity_id
_entity_poly.type
_entity_poly.pdbx_seq_one_letter_code
_entity_poly.pdbx_strand_id
1 'polypeptide(L)' 'MDKRQLIGSATRYLAGRHAVQTVYWRKSAHGGNGLVKTTKTTFFGKNEGPNKVDSAEMFTRVRERYA' A
#
# COMPACT_ATOMS: atom_id res chain seq x y z
N MET A 1 -2.48 -2.41 22.97
CA MET A 1 -1.79 -3.39 22.10
C MET A 1 -0.67 -4.01 22.94
N ASP A 2 -0.65 -5.33 23.10
CA ASP A 2 0.47 -5.96 23.81
C ASP A 2 1.73 -5.89 22.92
N LYS A 3 2.74 -5.14 23.38
CA LYS A 3 4.01 -4.97 22.66
C LYS A 3 4.72 -6.31 22.42
N ARG A 4 4.40 -7.35 23.20
CA ARG A 4 5.01 -8.69 23.11
C ARG A 4 4.61 -9.49 21.87
N GLN A 5 3.59 -9.05 21.13
CA GLN A 5 3.12 -9.76 19.94
C GLN A 5 3.74 -9.26 18.63
N LEU A 6 4.42 -8.12 18.61
CA LEU A 6 5.06 -7.59 17.40
C LEU A 6 6.35 -8.34 17.09
N ILE A 7 6.49 -8.83 15.86
CA ILE A 7 7.69 -9.52 15.36
C ILE A 7 8.56 -8.53 14.59
N GLY A 8 7.94 -7.66 13.80
CA GLY A 8 8.65 -6.64 13.04
C GLY A 8 7.72 -5.74 12.24
N SER A 9 8.32 -4.76 11.58
CA SER A 9 7.62 -3.83 10.70
C SER A 9 8.47 -3.43 9.51
N ALA A 10 7.82 -3.11 8.39
CA ALA A 10 8.47 -2.49 7.23
C ALA A 10 7.64 -1.33 6.74
N THR A 11 8.31 -0.24 6.39
CA THR A 11 7.69 1.00 5.91
C THR A 11 8.18 1.30 4.51
N ARG A 12 7.25 1.60 3.61
CA ARG A 12 7.55 2.05 2.24
C ARG A 12 6.78 3.31 1.89
N TYR A 13 7.43 4.18 1.13
CA TYR A 13 6.77 5.31 0.49
C TYR A 13 6.13 4.88 -0.84
N LEU A 14 4.89 5.29 -1.07
CA LEU A 14 4.13 5.10 -2.29
C LEU A 14 4.13 6.43 -3.05
N ALA A 15 5.15 6.63 -3.89
CA ALA A 15 5.32 7.88 -4.65
C ALA A 15 4.06 8.29 -5.43
N GLY A 16 3.36 7.32 -6.03
CA GLY A 16 2.13 7.55 -6.79
C GLY A 16 0.87 7.88 -5.96
N ARG A 17 0.96 7.92 -4.63
CA ARG A 17 -0.19 8.15 -3.74
C ARG A 17 0.09 9.17 -2.64
N HIS A 18 1.28 9.77 -2.66
CA HIS A 18 1.77 10.62 -1.57
C HIS A 18 1.53 9.97 -0.20
N ALA A 19 1.78 8.66 -0.08
CA ALA A 19 1.38 7.88 1.07
C ALA A 19 2.52 7.03 1.60
N VAL A 20 2.55 6.84 2.92
CA VAL A 20 3.41 5.87 3.57
C VAL A 20 2.57 4.67 3.96
N GLN A 21 3.08 3.48 3.62
CA GLN A 21 2.50 2.23 4.04
C GLN A 21 3.46 1.53 5.00
N THR A 22 2.98 1.25 6.20
CA THR A 22 3.68 0.43 7.19
C THR A 22 2.94 -0.91 7.34
N VAL A 23 3.68 -1.99 7.18
CA VAL A 23 3.21 -3.35 7.49
C VAL A 23 3.81 -3.78 8.82
N TYR A 24 3.02 -4.52 9.59
CA TYR A 24 3.41 -5.11 10.86
C TYR A 24 3.16 -6.60 10.78
N TRP A 25 4.14 -7.39 11.23
CA TRP A 25 3.99 -8.83 11.43
C TRP A 25 3.86 -9.11 12.90
N ARG A 26 2.83 -9.86 13.29
CA ARG A 26 2.53 -10.16 14.69
C ARG A 26 2.30 -11.65 14.90
N LYS A 27 2.60 -12.13 16.10
CA LYS A 27 2.16 -13.45 16.56
C LYS A 27 0.64 -13.46 16.66
N SER A 28 0.00 -14.58 16.31
CA SER A 28 -1.43 -14.75 16.52
C SER A 28 -1.76 -14.67 18.02
N ALA A 29 -2.84 -13.96 18.37
CA ALA A 29 -3.19 -13.70 19.77
C ALA A 29 -3.86 -14.90 20.46
N HIS A 30 -4.43 -15.85 19.72
CA HIS A 30 -5.28 -16.93 20.26
C HIS A 30 -4.60 -18.31 20.25
N GLY A 31 -3.28 -18.36 20.52
CA GLY A 31 -2.57 -19.65 20.60
C GLY A 31 -2.48 -20.45 19.29
N GLY A 32 -2.95 -19.88 18.18
CA GLY A 32 -2.83 -20.48 16.86
C GLY A 32 -1.41 -20.30 16.30
N ASN A 33 -0.84 -21.38 15.76
CA ASN A 33 0.39 -21.32 14.99
C ASN A 33 0.16 -20.44 13.75
N GLY A 34 0.77 -19.25 13.72
CA GLY A 34 0.60 -18.36 12.59
C GLY A 34 1.11 -16.94 12.81
N LEU A 35 1.39 -16.29 11.69
CA LEU A 35 1.94 -14.94 11.62
C LEU A 35 0.91 -14.05 10.94
N VAL A 36 0.39 -13.07 11.67
CA VAL A 36 -0.64 -12.17 11.17
C VAL A 36 0.03 -10.92 10.60
N LYS A 37 -0.34 -10.55 9.38
CA LYS A 37 0.09 -9.30 8.76
C LYS A 37 -0.99 -8.24 8.93
N THR A 38 -0.63 -7.07 9.43
CA THR A 38 -1.50 -5.90 9.49
C THR A 38 -0.87 -4.77 8.69
N THR A 39 -1.66 -4.08 7.87
CA THR A 39 -1.19 -2.99 7.01
C THR A 39 -1.86 -1.70 7.43
N LYS A 40 -1.08 -0.64 7.62
CA LYS A 40 -1.57 0.72 7.84
C LYS A 40 -1.02 1.62 6.75
N THR A 41 -1.89 2.36 6.08
CA THR A 41 -1.50 3.34 5.06
C THR A 41 -1.90 4.73 5.56
N THR A 42 -0.96 5.67 5.53
CA THR A 42 -1.16 7.07 5.90
C THR A 42 -0.87 7.92 4.68
N PHE A 43 -1.82 8.77 4.31
CA PHE A 43 -1.70 9.69 3.18
C PHE A 43 -1.19 11.05 3.69
N PHE A 44 -0.28 11.65 2.95
CA PHE A 44 0.16 13.02 3.17
C PHE A 44 -0.63 13.93 2.23
N GLY A 45 -1.55 14.72 2.80
CA GLY A 45 -2.39 15.64 2.03
C GLY A 45 -3.49 14.94 1.23
N LYS A 46 -3.98 15.63 0.18
CA LYS A 46 -4.96 15.05 -0.75
C LYS A 46 -4.25 13.97 -1.57
N ASN A 47 -4.91 12.83 -1.75
CA ASN A 47 -4.42 11.73 -2.58
C ASN A 47 -4.58 12.08 -4.07
N GLU A 48 -3.88 13.14 -4.47
CA GLU A 48 -3.66 13.56 -5.84
C GLU A 48 -2.43 12.78 -6.29
N GLY A 49 -2.60 11.47 -6.52
CA GLY A 49 -1.59 10.68 -7.21
C GLY A 49 -1.17 11.37 -8.53
N PRO A 50 0.00 11.03 -9.09
CA PRO A 50 0.54 11.69 -10.28
C PRO A 50 -0.56 11.67 -11.32
N ASN A 51 -1.06 12.87 -11.65
CA ASN A 51 -2.22 13.19 -12.49
C ASN A 51 -3.03 11.96 -12.86
N LYS A 52 -4.22 11.74 -12.28
CA LYS A 52 -5.15 10.65 -12.68
C LYS A 52 -5.11 10.48 -14.19
N VAL A 53 -4.27 9.56 -14.66
CA VAL A 53 -4.19 9.26 -16.08
C VAL A 53 -5.44 8.45 -16.29
N ASP A 54 -6.39 8.98 -17.05
CA ASP A 54 -7.53 8.17 -17.45
C ASP A 54 -6.95 7.00 -18.25
N SER A 55 -7.02 5.82 -17.66
CA SER A 55 -6.54 4.59 -18.27
C SER A 55 -7.20 4.37 -19.63
N ALA A 56 -8.46 4.77 -19.81
CA ALA A 56 -9.15 4.67 -21.10
C ALA A 56 -8.52 5.60 -22.17
N GLU A 57 -8.18 6.83 -21.78
CA GLU A 57 -7.47 7.78 -22.66
C GLU A 57 -6.06 7.26 -22.99
N MET A 58 -5.35 6.70 -22.01
CA MET A 58 -4.02 6.12 -22.20
C MET A 58 -4.04 4.95 -23.19
N PHE A 59 -4.98 4.01 -23.03
CA PHE A 59 -5.11 2.86 -23.93
C PHE A 59 -5.50 3.28 -25.35
N THR A 60 -6.36 4.30 -25.48
CA THR A 60 -6.73 4.87 -26.79
C THR A 60 -5.52 5.45 -27.51
N ARG A 61 -4.72 6.30 -26.83
CA ARG A 61 -3.49 6.88 -27.41
C ARG A 61 -2.46 5.84 -27.84
N VAL A 62 -2.31 4.77 -27.06
CA VAL A 62 -1.40 3.67 -27.42
C VAL A 62 -1.89 2.97 -28.67
N ARG A 63 -3.19 2.67 -28.75
CA ARG A 63 -3.78 2.00 -29.91
C ARG A 63 -3.62 2.81 -31.20
N GLU A 64 -3.87 4.12 -31.15
CA GLU A 64 -3.71 5.01 -32.32
C GLU A 64 -2.25 5.16 -32.76
N ARG A 65 -1.29 5.13 -31.83
CA ARG A 65 0.14 5.27 -32.15
C ARG A 65 0.72 4.07 -32.91
N TYR A 66 0.14 2.89 -32.72
CA TYR A 66 0.63 1.62 -33.28
C TYR A 66 -0.33 0.98 -34.29
N ALA A 67 -1.34 1.73 -34.76
CA ALA A 67 -2.21 1.36 -35.87
C ALA A 67 -1.66 1.92 -37.20
#